data_AF-A0AAD9YFN0-F1
#
_entry.id   AF-A0AAD9YFN0-F1
#
_cell.length_a   1.000
_cell.length_b   1.000
_cell.length_c   1.000
_cell.angle_alpha   90.00
_cell.angle_beta   90.00
_cell.angle_gamma   90.00
#
_symmetry.space_group_name_H-M   'P 1'
#
loop_
_entity.id
_entity.type
_entity.pdbx_description
1 polymer ?
#
loop_
_entity_poly.entity_id
_entity_poly.type
_entity_poly.pdbx_seq_one_letter_code
_entity_poly.pdbx_strand_id
1 'polypeptide(L)'
;MVRIKERYILVNILYPPDASKQQAINVPDFVVMHQPTTGQLTPQSLLKALRAEVATLFGDYGSGAIEGNLSIKYLSQATSTFILKIKREHYRLVWAALTFMDRVPLKHGEGKRCLFKVVRVSGTIRKAEEEAIKQARQLVLAAKDSVAAAASGTMPMFAESKAQASDALMIDASDVSDEEGMDEEDG
;
A
#
# COMPACT_ATOMS: atom_id res chain seq x y z
N MET A 1 4.59 8.87 -31.32
CA MET A 1 4.28 7.47 -30.96
C MET A 1 3.57 7.44 -29.60
N VAL A 2 2.30 7.03 -29.55
CA VAL A 2 1.46 7.08 -28.33
C VAL A 2 1.36 5.68 -27.72
N ARG A 3 1.56 5.57 -26.41
CA ARG A 3 1.42 4.30 -25.66
C ARG A 3 0.44 4.47 -24.51
N ILE A 4 -0.32 3.43 -24.20
CA ILE A 4 -1.21 3.39 -23.03
C ILE A 4 -0.35 3.39 -21.77
N LYS A 5 -0.67 4.27 -20.81
CA LYS A 5 0.06 4.39 -19.54
C LYS A 5 -0.69 3.65 -18.43
N GLU A 6 0.01 2.73 -17.78
CA GLU A 6 -0.52 1.90 -16.70
C GLU A 6 0.04 2.34 -15.34
N ARG A 7 -0.60 1.86 -14.28
CA ARG A 7 -0.21 2.02 -12.89
C ARG A 7 -0.30 0.69 -12.18
N TYR A 8 0.69 0.42 -11.35
CA TYR A 8 0.79 -0.75 -10.49
C TYR A 8 0.61 -0.29 -9.05
N ILE A 9 -0.35 -0.86 -8.34
CA ILE A 9 -0.58 -0.54 -6.93
C ILE A 9 -0.16 -1.74 -6.10
N LEU A 10 0.76 -1.50 -5.17
CA LEU A 10 1.16 -2.46 -4.14
C LEU A 10 0.23 -2.30 -2.94
N VAL A 11 -0.41 -3.40 -2.54
CA VAL A 11 -1.41 -3.41 -1.48
C VAL A 11 -1.10 -4.53 -0.49
N ASN A 12 -1.17 -4.21 0.80
CA ASN A 12 -1.07 -5.17 1.90
C ASN A 12 -2.44 -5.32 2.55
N ILE A 13 -2.81 -6.55 2.87
CA ILE A 13 -4.00 -6.89 3.64
C ILE A 13 -3.55 -7.02 5.09
N LEU A 14 -4.05 -6.12 5.95
CA LEU A 14 -3.77 -6.11 7.38
C LEU A 14 -4.94 -6.70 8.14
N TYR A 15 -4.66 -7.48 9.17
CA TYR A 15 -5.66 -8.07 10.04
C TYR A 15 -5.53 -7.43 11.42
N PRO A 16 -6.38 -6.45 11.75
CA PRO A 16 -6.36 -5.87 13.10
C PRO A 16 -6.74 -6.96 14.12
N PRO A 17 -6.09 -7.00 15.30
CA PRO A 17 -6.49 -7.92 16.36
C PRO A 17 -7.90 -7.57 16.84
N ASP A 18 -8.73 -8.60 17.03
CA ASP A 18 -10.05 -8.43 17.65
C ASP A 18 -9.84 -7.98 19.10
N ALA A 19 -10.42 -6.85 19.51
CA ALA A 19 -10.31 -6.33 20.88
C ALA A 19 -10.78 -7.34 21.96
N SER A 20 -11.56 -8.35 21.58
CA SER A 20 -12.06 -9.39 22.46
C SER A 20 -11.11 -10.59 22.64
N LYS A 21 -10.05 -10.72 21.84
CA LYS A 21 -9.07 -11.81 21.96
C LYS A 21 -7.80 -11.27 22.60
N GLN A 22 -7.45 -11.83 23.76
CA GLN A 22 -6.22 -11.48 24.46
C GLN A 22 -5.01 -11.70 23.54
N GLN A 23 -4.22 -10.66 23.37
CA GLN A 23 -3.01 -10.70 22.57
C GLN A 23 -2.00 -11.67 23.19
N ALA A 24 -1.27 -12.41 22.36
CA ALA A 24 -0.16 -13.22 22.85
C ALA A 24 0.92 -12.27 23.39
N ILE A 25 1.20 -12.38 24.69
CA ILE A 25 2.03 -11.47 25.51
C ILE A 25 3.45 -11.23 24.92
N ASN A 26 3.93 -12.09 24.02
CA ASN A 26 5.30 -12.08 23.50
C ASN A 26 5.42 -11.72 22.00
N VAL A 27 4.33 -11.33 21.32
CA VAL A 27 4.38 -11.00 19.88
C VAL A 27 4.12 -9.51 19.67
N PRO A 28 5.02 -8.76 19.00
CA PRO A 28 4.81 -7.35 18.72
C PRO A 28 3.55 -7.10 17.88
N ASP A 29 2.86 -5.99 18.15
CA ASP A 29 1.62 -5.61 17.46
C ASP A 29 1.75 -5.58 15.93
N PHE A 30 2.88 -5.08 15.41
CA PHE A 30 3.09 -5.01 13.96
C PHE A 30 3.19 -6.41 13.31
N VAL A 31 3.69 -7.43 14.02
CA VAL A 31 3.72 -8.81 13.52
C VAL A 31 2.31 -9.40 13.54
N VAL A 32 1.53 -9.10 14.58
CA VAL A 32 0.12 -9.52 14.68
C VAL A 32 -0.72 -8.94 13.55
N MET A 33 -0.49 -7.68 13.17
CA MET A 33 -1.23 -7.04 12.07
C MET A 33 -0.94 -7.64 10.69
N HIS A 34 0.27 -8.16 10.47
CA HIS A 34 0.71 -8.74 9.18
C HIS A 34 0.53 -10.26 9.11
N GLN A 35 -0.52 -10.77 9.76
CA GLN A 35 -0.84 -12.20 9.74
C GLN A 35 -1.09 -12.72 8.31
N PRO A 36 -0.73 -13.99 8.04
CA PRO A 36 -1.04 -14.63 6.78
C PRO A 36 -2.55 -14.77 6.61
N THR A 37 -3.00 -14.66 5.36
CA THR A 37 -4.41 -14.81 5.02
C THR A 37 -4.79 -16.28 5.16
N THR A 38 -5.60 -16.61 6.16
CA THR A 38 -6.09 -17.97 6.38
C THR A 38 -7.26 -18.26 5.44
N GLY A 39 -7.09 -19.18 4.49
CA GLY A 39 -8.14 -19.63 3.57
C GLY A 39 -7.73 -19.56 2.10
N GLN A 40 -8.58 -20.09 1.20
CA GLN A 40 -8.32 -20.05 -0.24
C GLN A 40 -8.72 -18.69 -0.84
N LEU A 41 -7.81 -17.71 -0.75
CA LEU A 41 -7.95 -16.42 -1.44
C LEU A 41 -7.47 -16.55 -2.89
N THR A 42 -8.38 -16.36 -3.84
CA THR A 42 -8.03 -16.39 -5.26
C THR A 42 -7.97 -14.99 -5.87
N PRO A 43 -7.15 -14.76 -6.91
CA PRO A 43 -7.14 -13.48 -7.62
C PRO A 43 -8.50 -13.13 -8.23
N GLN A 44 -9.23 -14.15 -8.72
CA GLN A 44 -10.55 -14.00 -9.33
C GLN A 44 -11.59 -13.47 -8.32
N SER A 45 -11.61 -14.03 -7.10
CA SER A 45 -12.51 -13.56 -6.05
C SER A 45 -12.20 -12.12 -5.62
N LEU A 46 -10.91 -11.76 -5.54
CA LEU A 46 -10.49 -10.41 -5.21
C LEU A 46 -10.89 -9.39 -6.28
N LEU A 47 -10.72 -9.73 -7.56
CA LEU A 47 -11.17 -8.89 -8.67
C LEU A 47 -12.69 -8.71 -8.68
N LYS A 48 -13.46 -9.78 -8.39
CA LYS A 48 -14.92 -9.71 -8.34
C LYS A 48 -15.38 -8.79 -7.21
N ALA A 49 -14.82 -8.94 -6.01
CA ALA A 49 -15.16 -8.09 -4.87
C ALA A 49 -14.80 -6.63 -5.12
N LEU A 50 -13.61 -6.37 -5.66
CA LEU A 50 -13.17 -5.01 -5.98
C LEU A 50 -14.08 -4.35 -7.03
N ARG A 51 -14.54 -5.09 -8.04
CA ARG A 51 -15.52 -4.57 -9.01
C ARG A 51 -16.87 -4.28 -8.37
N ALA A 52 -17.33 -5.16 -7.48
CA ALA A 52 -18.58 -4.94 -6.75
C ALA A 52 -18.50 -3.67 -5.88
N GLU A 53 -17.40 -3.46 -5.18
CA GLU A 53 -17.19 -2.25 -4.37
C GLU A 53 -17.10 -0.97 -5.21
N VAL A 54 -16.40 -1.04 -6.34
CA VAL A 54 -16.37 0.11 -7.28
C VAL A 54 -17.77 0.42 -7.80
N ALA A 55 -18.59 -0.60 -8.10
CA ALA A 55 -19.97 -0.40 -8.51
C ALA A 55 -20.82 0.23 -7.40
N THR A 56 -20.64 -0.20 -6.14
CA THR A 56 -21.34 0.37 -4.99
C THR A 56 -20.98 1.84 -4.75
N LEU A 57 -19.70 2.20 -4.86
CA LEU A 57 -19.21 3.54 -4.54
C LEU A 57 -19.36 4.54 -5.68
N PHE A 58 -19.15 4.09 -6.92
CA PHE A 58 -19.04 4.96 -8.11
C PHE A 58 -20.08 4.65 -9.19
N GLY A 59 -20.96 3.68 -8.97
CA GLY A 59 -22.01 3.29 -9.89
C GLY A 59 -21.49 2.70 -11.20
N ASP A 60 -22.29 2.88 -12.24
CA ASP A 60 -22.01 2.35 -13.58
C ASP A 60 -20.78 3.02 -14.22
N TYR A 61 -20.55 4.31 -13.92
CA TYR A 61 -19.38 5.03 -14.41
C TYR A 61 -18.08 4.38 -13.92
N GLY A 62 -17.98 4.11 -12.62
CA GLY A 62 -16.81 3.46 -12.05
C GLY A 62 -16.61 2.06 -12.62
N SER A 63 -17.70 1.30 -12.73
CA SER A 63 -17.70 -0.06 -13.26
C SER A 63 -17.17 -0.13 -14.70
N GLY A 64 -17.67 0.75 -15.58
CA GLY A 64 -17.20 0.82 -16.97
C GLY A 64 -15.76 1.34 -17.10
N ALA A 65 -15.36 2.30 -16.24
CA ALA A 65 -14.02 2.87 -16.28
C ALA A 65 -12.91 1.85 -15.95
N ILE A 66 -13.17 0.92 -15.03
CA ILE A 66 -12.20 -0.11 -14.63
C ILE A 66 -12.26 -1.37 -15.51
N GLU A 67 -13.27 -1.51 -16.35
CA GLU A 67 -13.51 -2.70 -17.14
C GLU A 67 -12.38 -2.97 -18.14
N GLY A 68 -12.07 -4.25 -18.33
CA GLY A 68 -11.00 -4.73 -19.23
C GLY A 68 -9.55 -4.43 -18.82
N ASN A 69 -9.30 -3.53 -17.86
CA ASN A 69 -7.94 -3.08 -17.53
C ASN A 69 -7.49 -3.37 -16.09
N LEU A 70 -8.43 -3.73 -15.23
CA LEU A 70 -8.14 -4.17 -13.87
C LEU A 70 -7.70 -5.65 -13.87
N SER A 71 -6.44 -5.90 -13.47
CA SER A 71 -5.90 -7.25 -13.34
C SER A 71 -4.96 -7.37 -12.14
N ILE A 72 -4.96 -8.51 -11.46
CA ILE A 72 -3.98 -8.82 -10.41
C ILE A 72 -2.80 -9.51 -11.06
N LYS A 73 -1.59 -8.99 -10.83
CA LYS A 73 -0.34 -9.56 -11.36
C LYS A 73 0.36 -10.47 -10.38
N TYR A 74 0.23 -10.19 -9.09
CA TYR A 74 0.85 -10.96 -8.04
C TYR A 74 -0.09 -11.00 -6.84
N LEU A 75 -0.20 -12.17 -6.20
CA LEU A 75 -0.92 -12.35 -4.95
C LEU A 75 -0.15 -13.39 -4.13
N SER A 76 0.18 -13.04 -2.89
CA SER A 76 0.76 -13.95 -1.90
C SER A 76 -0.14 -14.00 -0.68
N GLN A 77 -0.62 -15.20 -0.34
CA GLN A 77 -1.42 -15.43 0.86
C GLN A 77 -0.56 -15.45 2.12
N ALA A 78 0.71 -15.87 2.00
CA ALA A 78 1.64 -15.98 3.11
C ALA A 78 2.02 -14.61 3.69
N THR A 79 2.21 -13.61 2.82
CA THR A 79 2.52 -12.23 3.23
C THR A 79 1.30 -11.32 3.15
N SER A 80 0.15 -11.84 2.70
CA SER A 80 -1.09 -11.07 2.53
C SER A 80 -0.89 -9.82 1.64
N THR A 81 -0.03 -9.91 0.63
CA THR A 81 0.34 -8.79 -0.26
C THR A 81 -0.04 -9.11 -1.71
N PHE A 82 -0.51 -8.12 -2.45
CA PHE A 82 -0.77 -8.26 -3.88
C PHE A 82 -0.40 -7.00 -4.67
N ILE A 83 -0.18 -7.20 -5.96
CA ILE A 83 0.07 -6.13 -6.93
C ILE A 83 -1.04 -6.15 -7.97
N LEU A 84 -1.75 -5.03 -8.08
CA LEU A 84 -2.78 -4.83 -9.10
C LEU A 84 -2.27 -3.90 -10.20
N LYS A 85 -2.75 -4.12 -11.41
CA LYS A 85 -2.52 -3.30 -12.60
C LYS A 85 -3.83 -2.62 -13.00
N ILE A 86 -3.72 -1.32 -13.33
CA ILE A 86 -4.84 -0.49 -13.79
C ILE A 86 -4.34 0.61 -14.75
N LYS A 87 -5.24 1.22 -15.51
CA LYS A 87 -4.98 2.45 -16.29
C LYS A 87 -4.61 3.62 -15.37
N ARG A 88 -3.76 4.52 -15.88
CA ARG A 88 -3.33 5.74 -15.17
C ARG A 88 -4.47 6.67 -14.79
N GLU A 89 -5.56 6.71 -15.54
CA GLU A 89 -6.66 7.65 -15.29
C GLU A 89 -7.53 7.22 -14.12
N HIS A 90 -7.68 5.91 -13.89
CA HIS A 90 -8.67 5.35 -12.96
C HIS A 90 -8.07 4.72 -11.69
N TYR A 91 -6.76 4.80 -11.47
CA TYR A 91 -6.13 4.20 -10.28
C TYR A 91 -6.67 4.78 -8.95
N ARG A 92 -7.12 6.04 -8.94
CA ARG A 92 -7.69 6.70 -7.76
C ARG A 92 -9.04 6.10 -7.36
N LEU A 93 -9.86 5.71 -8.33
CA LEU A 93 -11.15 5.03 -8.07
C LEU A 93 -10.90 3.69 -7.37
N VAL A 94 -9.95 2.91 -7.87
CA VAL A 94 -9.58 1.63 -7.25
C VAL A 94 -8.91 1.82 -5.91
N TRP A 95 -8.07 2.85 -5.72
CA TRP A 95 -7.51 3.17 -4.40
C TRP A 95 -8.64 3.42 -3.40
N ALA A 96 -9.58 4.31 -3.72
CA ALA A 96 -10.71 4.59 -2.85
C ALA A 96 -11.52 3.33 -2.54
N ALA A 97 -11.86 2.51 -3.55
CA ALA A 97 -12.57 1.26 -3.33
C ALA A 97 -11.82 0.28 -2.40
N LEU A 98 -10.50 0.17 -2.54
CA LEU A 98 -9.69 -0.64 -1.63
C LEU A 98 -9.79 -0.16 -0.18
N THR A 99 -9.84 1.16 0.06
CA THR A 99 -9.93 1.67 1.44
C THR A 99 -11.28 1.41 2.10
N PHE A 100 -12.34 1.18 1.33
CA PHE A 100 -13.67 0.82 1.85
C PHE A 100 -13.88 -0.68 2.00
N MET A 101 -13.06 -1.52 1.35
CA MET A 101 -13.11 -2.97 1.55
C MET A 101 -12.68 -3.34 2.97
N ASP A 102 -13.56 -4.03 3.68
CA ASP A 102 -13.38 -4.42 5.08
C ASP A 102 -13.32 -5.94 5.31
N ARG A 103 -13.61 -6.76 4.29
CA ARG A 103 -13.55 -8.22 4.36
C ARG A 103 -12.81 -8.84 3.18
N VAL A 104 -12.11 -9.94 3.44
CA VAL A 104 -11.44 -10.72 2.38
C VAL A 104 -12.45 -11.62 1.67
N PRO A 105 -12.55 -11.55 0.33
CA PRO A 105 -13.44 -12.43 -0.43
C PRO A 105 -12.84 -13.83 -0.59
N LEU A 106 -13.27 -14.75 0.28
CA LEU A 106 -12.91 -16.17 0.21
C LEU A 106 -13.90 -16.93 -0.67
N LYS A 107 -13.48 -18.06 -1.24
CA LYS A 107 -14.35 -18.93 -2.04
C LYS A 107 -15.49 -19.58 -1.27
N HIS A 108 -15.35 -19.77 0.05
CA HIS A 108 -16.29 -20.56 0.87
C HIS A 108 -16.93 -19.75 2.00
N GLY A 109 -17.02 -18.42 1.85
CA GLY A 109 -17.68 -17.53 2.81
C GLY A 109 -17.01 -16.17 2.90
N GLU A 110 -17.49 -15.35 3.83
CA GLU A 110 -16.88 -14.07 4.15
C GLU A 110 -15.64 -14.30 5.03
N GLY A 111 -14.51 -13.71 4.63
CA GLY A 111 -13.27 -13.81 5.37
C GLY A 111 -13.22 -12.94 6.62
N LYS A 112 -12.11 -13.06 7.35
CA LYS A 112 -11.81 -12.20 8.50
C LYS A 112 -11.88 -10.73 8.08
N ARG A 113 -12.28 -9.88 9.03
CA ARG A 113 -12.22 -8.43 8.87
C ARG A 113 -10.77 -8.01 8.62
N CYS A 114 -10.56 -7.21 7.60
CA CYS A 114 -9.25 -6.80 7.15
C CYS A 114 -9.24 -5.34 6.70
N LEU A 115 -8.05 -4.76 6.62
CA LEU A 115 -7.81 -3.43 6.07
C LEU A 115 -6.88 -3.57 4.88
N PHE A 116 -7.29 -3.06 3.71
CA PHE A 116 -6.43 -3.00 2.54
C PHE A 116 -5.60 -1.71 2.59
N LYS A 117 -4.34 -1.83 2.98
CA LYS A 117 -3.39 -0.72 3.00
C LYS A 117 -2.69 -0.60 1.65
N VAL A 118 -2.98 0.47 0.92
CA VAL A 118 -2.21 0.86 -0.26
C VAL A 118 -0.85 1.39 0.20
N VAL A 119 0.21 0.73 -0.24
CA VAL A 119 1.58 1.08 0.14
C VAL A 119 2.19 2.07 -0.85
N ARG A 120 2.14 1.72 -2.14
CA ARG A 120 2.83 2.45 -3.19
C ARG A 120 2.09 2.31 -4.50
N VAL A 121 2.08 3.40 -5.27
CA VAL A 121 1.67 3.41 -6.67
C VAL A 121 2.90 3.64 -7.53
N SER A 122 3.12 2.75 -8.50
CA SER A 122 4.30 2.75 -9.39
C SER A 122 3.86 2.76 -10.86
N GLY A 123 4.72 3.28 -11.74
CA GLY A 123 4.51 3.23 -13.18
C GLY A 123 4.92 1.90 -13.82
N THR A 124 5.88 1.20 -13.22
CA THR A 124 6.40 -0.09 -13.69
C THR A 124 6.29 -1.14 -12.59
N ILE A 125 6.11 -2.40 -12.99
CA ILE A 125 6.02 -3.53 -12.06
C ILE A 125 7.32 -3.71 -11.26
N ARG A 126 8.49 -3.53 -11.91
CA ARG A 126 9.80 -3.63 -11.28
C ARG A 126 9.96 -2.69 -10.08
N LYS A 127 9.43 -1.46 -10.18
CA LYS A 127 9.46 -0.50 -9.06
C LYS A 127 8.48 -0.88 -7.94
N ALA A 128 7.36 -1.53 -8.24
CA ALA A 128 6.47 -2.07 -7.22
C ALA A 128 7.11 -3.26 -6.48
N GLU A 129 7.82 -4.13 -7.22
CA GLU A 129 8.55 -5.27 -6.65
C GLU A 129 9.72 -4.83 -5.76
N GLU A 130 10.52 -3.88 -6.22
CA GLU A 130 11.63 -3.30 -5.43
C GLU A 130 11.13 -2.75 -4.08
N GLU A 131 10.00 -2.03 -4.09
CA GLU A 131 9.38 -1.51 -2.86
C GLU A 131 8.78 -2.62 -1.99
N ALA A 132 8.15 -3.65 -2.57
CA ALA A 132 7.65 -4.79 -1.81
C ALA A 132 8.79 -5.52 -1.08
N ILE A 133 9.93 -5.72 -1.75
CA ILE A 133 11.12 -6.34 -1.15
C ILE A 133 11.71 -5.45 -0.07
N LYS A 134 11.80 -4.14 -0.32
CA LYS A 134 12.30 -3.16 0.67
C LYS A 134 11.47 -3.19 1.94
N GLN A 135 10.14 -3.20 1.82
CA GLN A 135 9.24 -3.29 2.97
C GLN A 135 9.35 -4.62 3.70
N ALA A 136 9.41 -5.74 2.98
CA ALA A 136 9.57 -7.06 3.60
C ALA A 136 10.87 -7.12 4.43
N ARG A 137 11.98 -6.57 3.91
CA ARG A 137 13.25 -6.49 4.65
C ARG A 137 13.14 -5.62 5.90
N GLN A 138 12.48 -4.47 5.81
CA GLN A 138 12.25 -3.59 6.96
C GLN A 138 11.39 -4.26 8.05
N LEU A 139 10.34 -4.98 7.65
CA LEU A 139 9.48 -5.72 8.58
C LEU A 139 10.28 -6.82 9.30
N VAL A 140 11.09 -7.58 8.56
CA VAL A 140 11.94 -8.62 9.16
C VAL A 140 12.97 -8.03 10.12
N LEU A 141 13.58 -6.89 9.78
CA LEU A 141 14.52 -6.20 10.67
C LEU A 141 13.83 -5.77 11.97
N ALA A 142 12.69 -5.07 11.85
CA ALA A 142 11.90 -4.64 13.00
C ALA A 142 11.47 -5.83 13.89
N ALA A 143 11.08 -6.96 13.28
CA ALA A 143 10.74 -8.18 14.00
C ALA A 143 11.94 -8.72 14.79
N LYS A 144 13.13 -8.77 14.19
CA LYS A 144 14.35 -9.22 14.87
C LYS A 144 14.73 -8.30 16.04
N ASP A 145 14.66 -6.99 15.83
CA ASP A 145 14.98 -5.99 16.87
C ASP A 145 14.02 -6.10 18.05
N SER A 146 12.73 -6.32 17.79
CA SER A 146 11.73 -6.51 18.85
C SER A 146 11.95 -7.79 19.67
N VAL A 147 12.39 -8.88 19.04
CA VAL A 147 12.74 -10.13 19.75
C VAL A 147 14.00 -9.95 20.58
N ALA A 148 15.01 -9.24 20.07
CA ALA A 148 16.24 -8.92 20.81
C ALA A 148 15.97 -8.02 22.02
N ALA A 149 15.08 -7.03 21.88
CA ALA A 149 14.65 -6.15 22.96
C ALA A 149 13.89 -6.93 24.06
N ALA A 150 12.99 -7.84 23.67
CA ALA A 150 12.29 -8.72 24.61
C ALA A 150 13.24 -9.66 25.37
N ALA A 151 14.28 -10.17 24.71
CA ALA A 151 15.29 -11.03 25.34
C ALA A 151 16.23 -10.28 26.30
N SER A 152 16.47 -8.98 26.06
CA SER A 152 17.42 -8.17 26.85
C SER A 152 16.79 -7.50 28.09
N GLY A 153 15.47 -7.62 28.31
CA GLY A 153 14.78 -7.04 29.47
C GLY A 153 14.72 -5.50 29.51
N THR A 154 15.29 -4.84 28.50
CA THR A 154 15.21 -3.39 28.31
C THR A 154 13.86 -3.05 27.69
N MET A 155 12.90 -2.68 28.54
CA MET A 155 11.69 -1.99 28.10
C MET A 155 12.10 -0.79 27.23
N PRO A 156 11.48 -0.54 26.06
CA PRO A 156 11.71 0.68 25.30
C PRO A 156 10.96 1.82 26.02
N MET A 157 11.47 2.23 27.18
CA MET A 157 11.11 3.51 27.79
C MET A 157 11.89 4.56 26.98
N PHE A 158 11.16 5.45 26.29
CA PHE A 158 11.66 6.48 25.37
C PHE A 158 11.97 6.02 23.93
N ALA A 159 10.90 5.79 23.16
CA ALA A 159 10.88 6.19 21.76
C ALA A 159 9.96 7.41 21.60
N GLU A 160 10.21 8.48 22.36
CA GLU A 160 9.62 9.78 22.09
C GLU A 160 10.46 10.51 21.02
N SER A 161 9.80 10.74 19.88
CA SER A 161 10.01 11.86 18.96
C SER A 161 11.46 12.20 18.55
N LYS A 162 11.98 11.48 17.56
CA LYS A 162 12.98 12.05 16.63
C LYS A 162 12.77 11.62 15.18
N ALA A 163 11.51 11.66 14.73
CA ALA A 163 11.13 11.47 13.34
C ALA A 163 10.16 12.55 12.80
N GLN A 164 10.04 13.69 13.50
CA GLN A 164 9.30 14.87 13.02
C GLN A 164 9.98 16.16 13.53
N ALA A 165 11.08 16.58 12.89
CA ALA A 165 11.60 17.96 13.04
C ALA A 165 12.64 18.35 11.95
N SER A 166 12.62 17.74 10.76
CA SER A 166 13.51 18.19 9.68
C SER A 166 12.92 18.14 8.26
N ASP A 167 11.60 17.97 8.12
CA ASP A 167 10.97 17.87 6.78
C ASP A 167 9.76 18.80 6.60
N ALA A 168 9.60 19.80 7.47
CA ALA A 168 8.47 20.74 7.45
C ALA A 168 8.87 22.24 7.40
N LEU A 169 10.15 22.56 7.21
CA LEU A 169 10.65 23.94 7.09
C LEU A 169 11.72 24.02 5.99
N MET A 170 11.30 23.90 4.73
CA MET A 170 12.00 24.43 3.56
C MET A 170 10.98 24.69 2.44
N ILE A 171 10.03 25.59 2.73
CA ILE A 171 9.35 26.44 1.76
C ILE A 171 9.48 27.84 2.37
N ASP A 172 10.44 28.63 1.92
CA ASP A 172 10.20 29.90 1.21
C ASP A 172 11.52 30.70 1.02
N ALA A 173 11.56 31.50 -0.05
CA ALA A 173 12.51 32.57 -0.37
C ALA A 173 13.87 32.20 -0.98
N SER A 174 13.84 31.78 -2.25
CA SER A 174 14.80 32.29 -3.25
C SER A 174 14.08 32.42 -4.59
N ASP A 175 13.24 33.44 -4.67
CA ASP A 175 12.86 34.08 -5.93
C ASP A 175 13.77 35.30 -6.15
N VAL A 176 14.08 35.58 -7.40
CA VAL A 176 14.82 36.74 -7.95
C VAL A 176 16.35 36.69 -7.93
N SER A 177 16.94 36.15 -9.00
CA SER A 177 17.73 36.93 -9.98
C SER A 177 18.35 35.99 -11.02
N ASP A 178 17.85 36.00 -12.26
CA ASP A 178 18.63 35.73 -13.47
C ASP A 178 17.79 36.20 -14.67
N GLU A 179 17.73 37.53 -14.84
CA GLU A 179 17.52 38.16 -16.15
C GLU A 179 18.77 38.97 -16.51
N GLU A 180 19.06 38.95 -17.81
CA GLU A 180 19.99 39.77 -18.60
C GLU A 180 21.41 39.24 -18.87
N GLY A 181 21.60 38.84 -20.13
CA GLY A 181 22.90 38.55 -20.75
C GLY A 181 22.77 37.88 -22.12
N MET A 182 21.79 38.28 -22.94
CA MET A 182 21.69 37.86 -24.34
C MET A 182 21.82 39.12 -25.19
N ASP A 183 23.08 39.52 -25.43
CA ASP A 183 23.41 40.56 -26.40
C ASP A 183 23.16 39.99 -27.81
N GLU A 184 22.19 40.58 -28.50
CA GLU A 184 22.11 40.57 -29.95
C GLU A 184 23.25 41.44 -30.50
N GLU A 185 24.16 40.86 -31.28
CA GLU A 185 24.97 41.62 -32.23
C GLU A 185 24.74 41.05 -33.62
N ASP A 186 23.94 41.79 -34.40
CA ASP A 186 23.76 41.63 -35.84
C ASP A 186 24.88 42.44 -36.53
N GLY A 187 25.64 41.77 -37.40
CA GLY A 187 26.76 42.33 -38.18
C GLY A 187 27.22 41.36 -39.26
#